data_AF-A0A7C6XS63-F1
#
_entry.id   AF-A0A7C6XS63-F1
#
_cell.length_a   1.000
_cell.length_b   1.000
_cell.length_c   1.000
_cell.angle_alpha   90.00
_cell.angle_beta   90.00
_cell.angle_gamma   90.00
#
_symmetry.space_group_name_H-M   'P 1'
#
loop_
_entity.id
_entity.type
_entity.pdbx_description
1 polymer ?
#
loop_
_entity_poly.entity_id
_entity_poly.type
_entity_poly.pdbx_seq_one_letter_code
_entity_poly.pdbx_strand_id
1 'polypeptide(L)'
;MDQNTAASTIDRVESRLGQLHKDALLSDQRNQIGEIDAQLIQLPFRLAQLRSQGYAYKSHLEVQVAQLAERWPSIRSQVSIALDTQSAGLRSEINRADQAVRRLQPLKAQPLSAVQSTIKSVEDTLSAVERRIRAAQQAVEAIFGPVAADIRNLALEVQLCERMFEWLAGATFVLDPGEGLVAATEASWIEGKDQTRGILYLTDRRMLFERREKVARKKILFITTASETVRELRWQVALADIERVDAGESRRMLISKREILTVTPRSGERVEFHLDMDSDTWRAGVLRCQSGEIVAERVESLPDVPEYLIPAKCSSCGGSMRQAGRIRGISSVQCEYCGATIALERA
;
A
#
# COMPACT_ATOMS: atom_id res chain seq x y z
N MET A 1 34.29 -29.21 -1.54
CA MET A 1 34.56 -29.25 -2.99
C MET A 1 33.74 -30.42 -3.54
N ASP A 2 32.49 -30.17 -3.94
CA ASP A 2 31.70 -31.21 -4.60
C ASP A 2 32.33 -31.49 -5.96
N GLN A 3 32.80 -32.72 -6.16
CA GLN A 3 33.28 -33.16 -7.46
C GLN A 3 32.08 -33.15 -8.43
N ASN A 4 32.19 -32.41 -9.53
CA ASN A 4 31.25 -32.49 -10.65
C ASN A 4 31.26 -33.92 -11.20
N THR A 5 30.30 -34.74 -10.77
CA THR A 5 30.11 -36.11 -11.26
C THR A 5 28.90 -36.15 -12.21
N ALA A 6 28.76 -37.23 -12.98
CA ALA A 6 27.55 -37.47 -13.75
C ALA A 6 26.31 -37.49 -12.84
N ALA A 7 26.39 -38.19 -11.69
CA ALA A 7 25.32 -38.26 -10.71
C ALA A 7 24.87 -36.88 -10.22
N SER A 8 25.78 -36.05 -9.71
CA SER A 8 25.43 -34.72 -9.18
C SER A 8 24.85 -33.79 -10.25
N THR A 9 25.32 -33.91 -11.50
CA THR A 9 24.79 -33.11 -12.63
C THR A 9 23.39 -33.57 -13.02
N ILE A 10 23.15 -34.89 -13.05
CA ILE A 10 21.84 -35.47 -13.37
C ILE A 10 20.82 -35.13 -12.27
N ASP A 11 21.20 -35.16 -10.99
CA ASP A 11 20.32 -34.77 -9.88
C ASP A 11 19.87 -33.30 -9.97
N ARG A 12 20.73 -32.41 -10.47
CA ARG A 12 20.37 -31.00 -10.76
C ARG A 12 19.36 -30.91 -11.91
N VAL A 13 19.53 -31.70 -12.96
CA VAL A 13 18.59 -31.78 -14.09
C VAL A 13 17.22 -32.32 -13.65
N GLU A 14 17.20 -33.33 -12.77
CA GLU A 14 15.98 -33.85 -12.15
C GLU A 14 15.28 -32.80 -11.28
N SER A 15 16.04 -32.07 -10.47
CA SER A 15 15.51 -30.97 -9.65
C SER A 15 14.88 -29.87 -10.51
N ARG A 16 15.55 -29.51 -11.62
CA ARG A 16 15.03 -28.54 -12.59
C ARG A 16 13.73 -29.03 -13.23
N LEU A 17 13.65 -30.29 -13.64
CA LEU A 17 12.41 -30.90 -14.13
C LEU A 17 11.29 -30.82 -13.09
N GLY A 18 11.59 -31.08 -11.82
CA GLY A 18 10.64 -30.92 -10.72
C GLY A 18 10.09 -29.49 -10.59
N GLN A 19 10.92 -28.48 -10.83
CA GLN A 19 10.46 -27.09 -10.88
C GLN A 19 9.57 -26.82 -12.09
N LEU A 20 9.93 -27.33 -13.28
CA LEU A 20 9.10 -27.19 -14.49
C LEU A 20 7.71 -27.83 -14.32
N HIS A 21 7.61 -28.97 -13.63
CA HIS A 21 6.33 -29.57 -13.26
C HIS A 21 5.46 -28.59 -12.47
N LYS A 22 6.02 -27.91 -11.45
CA LYS A 22 5.30 -26.93 -10.63
C LYS A 22 4.88 -25.71 -11.47
N ASP A 23 5.80 -25.16 -12.25
CA ASP A 23 5.54 -23.95 -13.03
C ASP A 23 4.49 -24.21 -14.13
N ALA A 24 4.49 -25.42 -14.71
CA ALA A 24 3.50 -25.84 -15.69
C ALA A 24 2.08 -25.99 -15.12
N LEU A 25 1.94 -26.06 -13.79
CA LEU A 25 0.64 -26.01 -13.16
C LEU A 25 0.01 -24.63 -13.25
N LEU A 26 0.73 -23.55 -13.60
CA LEU A 26 0.21 -22.18 -13.66
C LEU A 26 -0.53 -21.77 -12.36
N SER A 27 -0.01 -22.20 -11.21
CA SER A 27 -0.62 -21.95 -9.90
C SER A 27 -0.59 -20.47 -9.53
N ASP A 28 0.49 -19.76 -9.86
CA ASP A 28 0.62 -18.33 -9.56
C ASP A 28 -0.46 -17.51 -10.28
N GLN A 29 -0.71 -17.81 -11.56
CA GLN A 29 -1.75 -17.15 -12.35
C GLN A 29 -3.15 -17.43 -11.76
N ARG A 30 -3.40 -18.67 -11.30
CA ARG A 30 -4.67 -19.00 -10.62
C ARG A 30 -4.82 -18.27 -9.29
N ASN A 31 -3.75 -18.15 -8.51
CA ASN A 31 -3.75 -17.42 -7.24
C ASN A 31 -4.05 -15.93 -7.46
N GLN A 32 -3.42 -15.30 -8.46
CA GLN A 32 -3.68 -13.89 -8.80
C GLN A 32 -5.13 -13.64 -9.22
N ILE A 33 -5.77 -14.57 -9.95
CA ILE A 33 -7.20 -14.48 -10.27
C ILE A 33 -8.04 -14.52 -8.99
N GLY A 34 -7.71 -15.40 -8.04
CA GLY A 34 -8.36 -15.48 -6.74
C GLY A 34 -8.17 -14.21 -5.90
N GLU A 35 -6.99 -13.59 -5.96
CA GLU A 35 -6.71 -12.30 -5.31
C GLU A 35 -7.56 -11.17 -5.91
N ILE A 36 -7.73 -11.15 -7.23
CA ILE A 36 -8.62 -10.20 -7.92
C ILE A 36 -10.07 -10.39 -7.47
N ASP A 37 -10.56 -11.64 -7.46
CA ASP A 37 -11.90 -11.98 -6.97
C ASP A 37 -12.09 -11.45 -5.52
N ALA A 38 -11.13 -11.70 -4.64
CA ALA A 38 -11.18 -11.25 -3.25
C ALA A 38 -11.14 -9.73 -3.10
N GLN A 39 -10.27 -9.03 -3.85
CA GLN A 39 -10.14 -7.58 -3.77
C GLN A 39 -11.40 -6.87 -4.27
N LEU A 40 -12.02 -7.34 -5.36
CA LEU A 40 -13.27 -6.77 -5.87
C LEU A 40 -14.43 -6.94 -4.89
N ILE A 41 -14.43 -8.02 -4.10
CA ILE A 41 -15.40 -8.19 -3.01
C ILE A 41 -15.09 -7.23 -1.86
N GLN A 42 -13.83 -7.06 -1.47
CA GLN A 42 -13.43 -6.29 -0.28
C GLN A 42 -13.49 -4.76 -0.46
N LEU A 43 -13.12 -4.24 -1.63
CA LEU A 43 -13.00 -2.80 -1.88
C LEU A 43 -14.30 -2.01 -1.62
N PRO A 44 -15.49 -2.47 -2.06
CA PRO A 44 -16.75 -1.81 -1.73
C PRO A 44 -16.98 -1.67 -0.21
N PHE A 45 -16.68 -2.71 0.57
CA PHE A 45 -16.86 -2.68 2.02
C PHE A 45 -15.90 -1.70 2.70
N ARG A 46 -14.63 -1.68 2.27
CA ARG A 46 -13.62 -0.74 2.77
C ARG A 46 -14.01 0.71 2.50
N LEU A 47 -14.49 1.00 1.29
CA LEU A 47 -15.02 2.32 0.93
C LEU A 47 -16.24 2.69 1.77
N ALA A 48 -17.21 1.78 1.92
CA ALA A 48 -18.38 2.02 2.77
C ALA A 48 -17.99 2.30 4.23
N GLN A 49 -16.99 1.58 4.75
CA GLN A 49 -16.44 1.83 6.07
C GLN A 49 -15.80 3.22 6.18
N LEU A 50 -14.98 3.63 5.20
CA LEU A 50 -14.43 4.99 5.13
C LEU A 50 -15.54 6.07 5.11
N ARG A 51 -16.62 5.86 4.36
CA ARG A 51 -17.76 6.80 4.33
C ARG A 51 -18.47 6.86 5.67
N SER A 52 -18.63 5.73 6.36
CA SER A 52 -19.21 5.69 7.71
C SER A 52 -18.36 6.43 8.75
N GLN A 53 -17.05 6.55 8.50
CA GLN A 53 -16.13 7.35 9.32
C GLN A 53 -16.16 8.84 8.96
N GLY A 54 -16.88 9.23 7.90
CA GLY A 54 -17.03 10.61 7.47
C GLY A 54 -16.05 11.06 6.39
N TYR A 55 -15.36 10.14 5.71
CA TYR A 55 -14.50 10.52 4.59
C TYR A 55 -15.33 11.00 3.40
N ALA A 56 -15.23 12.29 3.10
CA ALA A 56 -16.09 12.95 2.13
C ALA A 56 -15.55 12.99 0.70
N TYR A 57 -14.25 12.74 0.48
CA TYR A 57 -13.58 13.00 -0.80
C TYR A 57 -13.26 11.73 -1.59
N LYS A 58 -12.81 11.90 -2.84
CA LYS A 58 -12.53 10.82 -3.80
C LYS A 58 -13.74 9.95 -4.10
N SER A 59 -14.87 10.57 -4.44
CA SER A 59 -16.10 9.89 -4.87
C SER A 59 -15.93 9.03 -6.13
N HIS A 60 -14.85 9.24 -6.90
CA HIS A 60 -14.53 8.44 -8.08
C HIS A 60 -14.13 7.00 -7.73
N LEU A 61 -13.70 6.71 -6.50
CA LEU A 61 -13.25 5.37 -6.10
C LEU A 61 -14.38 4.36 -6.22
N GLU A 62 -15.59 4.69 -5.75
CA GLU A 62 -16.76 3.83 -5.86
C GLU A 62 -17.12 3.53 -7.31
N VAL A 63 -17.03 4.54 -8.18
CA VAL A 63 -17.31 4.41 -9.62
C VAL A 63 -16.29 3.47 -10.27
N GLN A 64 -15.00 3.64 -9.98
CA GLN A 64 -13.95 2.79 -10.51
C GLN A 64 -14.06 1.34 -10.03
N VAL A 65 -14.36 1.12 -8.73
CA VAL A 65 -14.61 -0.23 -8.20
C VAL A 65 -15.79 -0.89 -8.92
N ALA A 66 -16.90 -0.17 -9.10
CA ALA A 66 -18.09 -0.69 -9.78
C ALA A 66 -17.80 -1.07 -11.23
N GLN A 67 -17.09 -0.21 -11.98
CA GLN A 67 -16.70 -0.48 -13.37
C GLN A 67 -15.79 -1.70 -13.49
N LEU A 68 -14.83 -1.88 -12.57
CA LEU A 68 -13.96 -3.05 -12.55
C LEU A 68 -14.73 -4.32 -12.21
N ALA A 69 -15.64 -4.26 -11.23
CA ALA A 69 -16.50 -5.38 -10.84
C ALA A 69 -17.44 -5.80 -11.97
N GLU A 70 -17.96 -4.86 -12.76
CA GLU A 70 -18.80 -5.14 -13.92
C GLU A 70 -18.03 -5.82 -15.05
N ARG A 71 -16.80 -5.36 -15.34
CA ARG A 71 -15.97 -5.89 -16.43
C ARG A 71 -15.32 -7.24 -16.11
N TRP A 72 -15.02 -7.48 -14.84
CA TRP A 72 -14.21 -8.63 -14.42
C TRP A 72 -14.79 -10.01 -14.79
N PRO A 73 -16.09 -10.32 -14.64
CA PRO A 73 -16.62 -11.65 -14.97
C PRO A 73 -16.32 -12.13 -16.40
N SER A 74 -16.40 -11.21 -17.38
CA SER A 74 -16.06 -11.51 -18.77
C SER A 74 -14.57 -11.84 -18.94
N ILE A 75 -13.70 -11.04 -18.31
CA ILE A 75 -12.25 -11.24 -18.34
C ILE A 75 -11.88 -12.54 -17.63
N ARG A 76 -12.45 -12.80 -16.46
CA ARG A 76 -12.26 -14.03 -15.68
C ARG A 76 -12.59 -15.28 -16.48
N SER A 77 -13.68 -15.25 -17.26
CA SER A 77 -14.06 -16.34 -18.16
C SER A 77 -13.01 -16.58 -19.24
N GLN A 78 -12.55 -15.50 -19.91
CA GLN A 78 -11.49 -15.58 -20.94
C GLN A 78 -10.18 -16.14 -20.37
N VAL A 79 -9.79 -15.71 -19.17
CA VAL A 79 -8.58 -16.20 -18.49
C VAL A 79 -8.72 -17.68 -18.12
N SER A 80 -9.90 -18.12 -17.69
CA SER A 80 -10.14 -19.53 -17.37
C SER A 80 -9.98 -20.42 -18.60
N ILE A 81 -10.55 -20.02 -19.74
CA ILE A 81 -10.39 -20.72 -21.03
C ILE A 81 -8.92 -20.75 -21.45
N ALA A 82 -8.20 -19.63 -21.30
CA ALA A 82 -6.78 -19.55 -21.64
C ALA A 82 -5.94 -20.46 -20.73
N LEU A 83 -6.20 -20.48 -19.43
CA LEU A 83 -5.52 -21.37 -18.48
C LEU A 83 -5.69 -22.84 -18.84
N ASP A 84 -6.91 -23.26 -19.17
CA ASP A 84 -7.19 -24.65 -19.56
C ASP A 84 -6.46 -25.02 -20.86
N THR A 85 -6.50 -24.12 -21.84
CA THR A 85 -5.81 -24.29 -23.13
C THR A 85 -4.30 -24.40 -22.94
N GLN A 86 -3.69 -23.49 -22.18
CA GLN A 86 -2.25 -23.53 -21.92
C GLN A 86 -1.86 -24.74 -21.08
N SER A 87 -2.64 -25.08 -20.04
CA SER A 87 -2.37 -26.24 -19.19
C SER A 87 -2.38 -27.54 -20.00
N ALA A 88 -3.32 -27.70 -20.93
CA ALA A 88 -3.36 -28.86 -21.83
C ALA A 88 -2.11 -28.93 -22.72
N GLY A 89 -1.65 -27.80 -23.27
CA GLY A 89 -0.44 -27.72 -24.08
C GLY A 89 0.84 -28.05 -23.29
N LEU A 90 0.98 -27.51 -22.08
CA LEU A 90 2.16 -27.71 -21.24
C LEU A 90 2.31 -29.16 -20.76
N ARG A 91 1.21 -29.90 -20.55
CA ARG A 91 1.27 -31.33 -20.21
C ARG A 91 2.05 -32.14 -21.24
N SER A 92 1.85 -31.86 -22.53
CA SER A 92 2.59 -32.52 -23.61
C SER A 92 4.09 -32.22 -23.56
N GLU A 93 4.45 -30.96 -23.30
CA GLU A 93 5.84 -30.51 -23.20
C GLU A 93 6.55 -31.08 -21.96
N ILE A 94 5.85 -31.16 -20.83
CA ILE A 94 6.36 -31.80 -19.62
C ILE A 94 6.58 -33.30 -19.81
N ASN A 95 5.66 -34.00 -20.47
CA ASN A 95 5.86 -35.41 -20.80
C ASN A 95 7.12 -35.64 -21.67
N ARG A 96 7.40 -34.71 -22.61
CA ARG A 96 8.64 -34.73 -23.41
C ARG A 96 9.88 -34.51 -22.52
N ALA A 97 9.80 -33.58 -21.58
CA ALA A 97 10.86 -33.32 -20.60
C ALA A 97 11.15 -34.55 -19.72
N ASP A 98 10.11 -35.19 -19.20
CA ASP A 98 10.19 -36.41 -18.39
C ASP A 98 10.91 -37.53 -19.15
N GLN A 99 10.51 -37.77 -20.41
CA GLN A 99 11.16 -38.78 -21.24
C GLN A 99 12.64 -38.48 -21.50
N ALA A 100 13.00 -37.20 -21.69
CA ALA A 100 14.38 -36.79 -21.89
C ALA A 100 15.23 -37.03 -20.63
N VAL A 101 14.74 -36.65 -19.45
CA VAL A 101 15.46 -36.83 -18.17
C VAL A 101 15.56 -38.31 -17.79
N ARG A 102 14.51 -39.12 -18.05
CA ARG A 102 14.56 -40.58 -17.80
C ARG A 102 15.70 -41.29 -18.53
N ARG A 103 16.14 -40.78 -19.69
CA ARG A 103 17.29 -41.33 -20.44
C ARG A 103 18.62 -41.16 -19.70
N LEU A 104 18.70 -40.25 -18.74
CA LEU A 104 19.91 -40.03 -17.93
C LEU A 104 20.04 -41.00 -16.75
N GLN A 105 18.95 -41.64 -16.30
CA GLN A 105 18.97 -42.52 -15.13
C GLN A 105 20.04 -43.63 -15.20
N PRO A 106 20.16 -44.39 -16.32
CA PRO A 106 21.17 -45.44 -16.43
C PRO A 106 22.60 -44.92 -16.48
N LEU A 107 22.78 -43.61 -16.68
CA LEU A 107 24.07 -42.96 -16.93
C LEU A 107 24.72 -42.39 -15.66
N LYS A 108 24.04 -42.42 -14.50
CA LYS A 108 24.55 -41.85 -13.24
C LYS A 108 25.89 -42.42 -12.78
N ALA A 109 26.15 -43.71 -13.08
CA ALA A 109 27.39 -44.39 -12.71
C ALA A 109 28.55 -44.19 -13.71
N GLN A 110 28.30 -43.52 -14.84
CA GLN A 110 29.30 -43.34 -15.89
C GLN A 110 30.20 -42.12 -15.61
N PRO A 111 31.42 -42.08 -16.17
CA PRO A 111 32.25 -40.88 -16.14
C PRO A 111 31.55 -39.70 -16.81
N LEU A 112 31.61 -38.51 -16.21
CA LEU A 112 30.95 -37.30 -16.71
C LEU A 112 31.30 -37.00 -18.19
N SER A 113 32.56 -37.19 -18.57
CA SER A 113 33.05 -36.98 -19.95
C SER A 113 32.34 -37.84 -20.99
N ALA A 114 31.92 -39.06 -20.63
CA ALA A 114 31.25 -39.99 -21.55
C ALA A 114 29.78 -39.64 -21.78
N VAL A 115 29.15 -38.90 -20.86
CA VAL A 115 27.70 -38.62 -20.86
C VAL A 115 27.37 -37.14 -21.10
N GLN A 116 28.41 -36.30 -21.22
CA GLN A 116 28.29 -34.84 -21.32
C GLN A 116 27.39 -34.39 -22.48
N SER A 117 27.48 -35.04 -23.65
CA SER A 117 26.67 -34.69 -24.82
C SER A 117 25.19 -35.01 -24.61
N THR A 118 24.88 -36.14 -23.97
CA THR A 118 23.51 -36.53 -23.62
C THR A 118 22.92 -35.58 -22.57
N ILE A 119 23.69 -35.24 -21.53
CA ILE A 119 23.27 -34.25 -20.52
C ILE A 119 22.92 -32.92 -21.19
N LYS A 120 23.81 -32.40 -22.06
CA LYS A 120 23.57 -31.14 -22.76
C LYS A 120 22.29 -31.17 -23.59
N SER A 121 22.04 -32.25 -24.34
CA SER A 121 20.81 -32.39 -25.13
C SER A 121 19.54 -32.40 -24.26
N VAL A 122 19.58 -33.00 -23.07
CA VAL A 122 18.47 -32.96 -22.11
C VAL A 122 18.31 -31.55 -21.53
N GLU A 123 19.40 -30.87 -21.15
CA GLU A 123 19.37 -29.49 -20.67
C GLU A 123 18.78 -28.52 -21.72
N ASP A 124 19.09 -28.71 -23.00
CA ASP A 124 18.51 -27.95 -24.12
C ASP A 124 16.99 -28.19 -24.24
N THR A 125 16.56 -29.45 -24.07
CA THR A 125 15.13 -29.83 -24.04
C THR A 125 14.41 -29.15 -22.88
N LEU A 126 14.97 -29.23 -21.66
CA LEU A 126 14.38 -28.56 -20.49
C LEU A 126 14.31 -27.04 -20.70
N SER A 127 15.32 -26.44 -21.32
CA SER A 127 15.33 -25.01 -21.62
C SER A 127 14.25 -24.61 -22.63
N ALA A 128 13.95 -25.47 -23.60
CA ALA A 128 12.84 -25.24 -24.53
C ALA A 128 11.48 -25.29 -23.83
N VAL A 129 11.29 -26.28 -22.94
CA VAL A 129 10.06 -26.44 -22.14
C VAL A 129 9.88 -25.25 -21.19
N GLU A 130 10.94 -24.82 -20.52
CA GLU A 130 10.92 -23.65 -19.64
C GLU A 130 10.52 -22.37 -20.38
N ARG A 131 11.05 -22.15 -21.60
CA ARG A 131 10.62 -21.03 -22.45
C ARG A 131 9.14 -21.12 -22.82
N ARG A 132 8.63 -22.33 -23.05
CA ARG A 132 7.21 -22.54 -23.38
C ARG A 132 6.30 -22.29 -22.18
N ILE A 133 6.71 -22.71 -20.98
CA ILE A 133 6.01 -22.40 -19.73
C ILE A 133 5.95 -20.89 -19.52
N ARG A 134 7.08 -20.18 -19.63
CA ARG A 134 7.11 -18.71 -19.51
C ARG A 134 6.20 -18.02 -20.51
N ALA A 135 6.20 -18.47 -21.76
CA ALA A 135 5.31 -17.91 -22.79
C ALA A 135 3.83 -18.16 -22.45
N ALA A 136 3.49 -19.33 -21.92
CA ALA A 136 2.14 -19.64 -21.46
C ALA A 136 1.71 -18.76 -20.27
N GLN A 137 2.59 -18.60 -19.27
CA GLN A 137 2.35 -17.71 -18.12
C GLN A 137 2.07 -16.27 -18.58
N GLN A 138 2.93 -15.72 -19.45
CA GLN A 138 2.77 -14.37 -20.01
C GLN A 138 1.50 -14.23 -20.85
N ALA A 139 1.15 -15.24 -21.64
CA ALA A 139 -0.07 -15.21 -22.45
C ALA A 139 -1.34 -15.15 -21.59
N VAL A 140 -1.36 -15.86 -20.46
CA VAL A 140 -2.48 -15.79 -19.51
C VAL A 140 -2.47 -14.45 -18.77
N GLU A 141 -1.31 -14.00 -18.28
CA GLU A 141 -1.16 -12.73 -17.56
C GLU A 141 -1.52 -11.53 -18.44
N ALA A 142 -1.25 -11.56 -19.73
CA ALA A 142 -1.62 -10.49 -20.65
C ALA A 142 -3.13 -10.21 -20.71
N ILE A 143 -3.97 -11.20 -20.37
CA ILE A 143 -5.43 -11.07 -20.40
C ILE A 143 -5.94 -10.31 -19.16
N PHE A 144 -5.41 -10.60 -17.97
CA PHE A 144 -5.90 -10.01 -16.71
C PHE A 144 -4.98 -8.94 -16.11
N GLY A 145 -3.73 -8.86 -16.55
CA GLY A 145 -2.69 -7.98 -16.00
C GLY A 145 -3.10 -6.52 -15.90
N PRO A 146 -3.74 -5.92 -16.92
CA PRO A 146 -4.25 -4.54 -16.82
C PRO A 146 -5.26 -4.35 -15.69
N VAL A 147 -6.27 -5.23 -15.58
CA VAL A 147 -7.27 -5.17 -14.50
C VAL A 147 -6.64 -5.41 -13.14
N ALA A 148 -5.68 -6.34 -13.05
CA ALA A 148 -4.94 -6.56 -11.81
C ALA A 148 -4.15 -5.31 -11.38
N ALA A 149 -3.57 -4.57 -12.32
CA ALA A 149 -2.87 -3.31 -12.03
C ALA A 149 -3.85 -2.23 -11.56
N ASP A 150 -4.99 -2.07 -12.24
CA ASP A 150 -6.02 -1.10 -11.87
C ASP A 150 -6.54 -1.36 -10.46
N ILE A 151 -6.87 -2.61 -10.13
CA ILE A 151 -7.36 -2.99 -8.79
C ILE A 151 -6.29 -2.77 -7.73
N ARG A 152 -5.02 -3.12 -8.00
CA ARG A 152 -3.92 -2.87 -7.06
C ARG A 152 -3.75 -1.37 -6.79
N ASN A 153 -3.78 -0.54 -7.83
CA ASN A 153 -3.67 0.92 -7.67
C ASN A 153 -4.84 1.48 -6.85
N LEU A 154 -6.05 1.02 -7.13
CA LEU A 154 -7.25 1.40 -6.39
C LEU A 154 -7.19 0.96 -4.93
N ALA A 155 -6.72 -0.25 -4.67
CA ALA A 155 -6.55 -0.77 -3.32
C ALA A 155 -5.51 0.01 -2.51
N LEU A 156 -4.41 0.45 -3.15
CA LEU A 156 -3.42 1.33 -2.54
C LEU A 156 -4.01 2.71 -2.24
N GLU A 157 -4.79 3.30 -3.15
CA GLU A 157 -5.44 4.59 -2.91
C GLU A 157 -6.45 4.53 -1.76
N VAL A 158 -7.25 3.46 -1.68
CA VAL A 158 -8.15 3.22 -0.53
C VAL A 158 -7.36 3.04 0.76
N GLN A 159 -6.25 2.30 0.73
CA GLN A 159 -5.38 2.11 1.90
C GLN A 159 -4.76 3.43 2.39
N LEU A 160 -4.39 4.32 1.46
CA LEU A 160 -3.95 5.67 1.83
C LEU A 160 -5.07 6.44 2.53
N CYS A 161 -6.31 6.36 2.03
CA CYS A 161 -7.46 6.99 2.69
C CYS A 161 -7.70 6.48 4.11
N GLU A 162 -7.62 5.16 4.32
CA GLU A 162 -7.73 4.53 5.64
C GLU A 162 -6.63 5.06 6.58
N ARG A 163 -5.38 5.08 6.12
CA ARG A 163 -4.25 5.59 6.91
C ARG A 163 -4.43 7.07 7.30
N MET A 164 -4.95 7.90 6.39
CA MET A 164 -5.24 9.30 6.69
C MET A 164 -6.28 9.44 7.82
N PHE A 165 -7.29 8.57 7.85
CA PHE A 165 -8.31 8.54 8.90
C PHE A 165 -7.78 8.01 10.22
N GLU A 166 -6.89 7.02 10.20
CA GLU A 166 -6.17 6.58 11.40
C GLU A 166 -5.35 7.73 12.00
N TRP A 167 -4.69 8.53 11.16
CA TRP A 167 -3.98 9.71 11.63
C TRP A 167 -4.94 10.75 12.21
N LEU A 168 -6.05 11.06 11.52
CA LEU A 168 -7.05 12.01 12.03
C LEU A 168 -7.65 11.56 13.36
N ALA A 169 -7.96 10.27 13.51
CA ALA A 169 -8.46 9.71 14.76
C ALA A 169 -7.48 9.88 15.93
N GLY A 170 -6.17 9.82 15.63
CA GLY A 170 -5.09 10.05 16.58
C GLY A 170 -4.72 11.52 16.81
N ALA A 171 -5.38 12.47 16.15
CA ALA A 171 -5.06 13.90 16.22
C ALA A 171 -5.58 14.56 17.50
N THR A 172 -4.92 15.63 17.91
CA THR A 172 -5.21 16.45 19.11
C THR A 172 -6.18 17.59 18.81
N PHE A 173 -6.52 17.80 17.53
CA PHE A 173 -7.50 18.77 17.08
C PHE A 173 -8.78 18.08 16.62
N VAL A 174 -9.86 18.85 16.52
CA VAL A 174 -11.17 18.38 16.01
C VAL A 174 -11.51 19.19 14.76
N LEU A 175 -12.11 18.52 13.77
CA LEU A 175 -12.63 19.17 12.57
C LEU A 175 -13.90 19.96 12.89
N ASP A 176 -14.05 21.13 12.27
CA ASP A 176 -15.23 21.96 12.41
C ASP A 176 -16.45 21.31 11.73
N PRO A 177 -17.68 21.66 12.13
CA PRO A 177 -18.88 21.16 11.45
C PRO A 177 -18.85 21.39 9.93
N GLY A 178 -18.94 20.31 9.17
CA GLY A 178 -18.89 20.31 7.70
C GLY A 178 -17.50 20.35 7.08
N GLU A 179 -16.44 20.53 7.88
CA GLU A 179 -15.04 20.40 7.42
C GLU A 179 -14.73 18.93 7.14
N GLY A 180 -14.08 18.66 6.01
CA GLY A 180 -13.69 17.32 5.58
C GLY A 180 -12.20 17.19 5.36
N LEU A 181 -11.63 16.06 5.78
CA LEU A 181 -10.24 15.71 5.50
C LEU A 181 -10.08 15.43 4.00
N VAL A 182 -9.19 16.17 3.34
CA VAL A 182 -8.85 16.01 1.92
C VAL A 182 -7.59 15.17 1.76
N ALA A 183 -6.54 15.49 2.51
CA ALA A 183 -5.28 14.76 2.49
C ALA A 183 -4.55 14.82 3.83
N ALA A 184 -3.71 13.83 4.11
CA ALA A 184 -2.76 13.83 5.22
C ALA A 184 -1.47 13.12 4.79
N THR A 185 -0.32 13.57 5.29
CA THR A 185 0.97 12.94 5.00
C THR A 185 1.95 13.10 6.16
N GLU A 186 2.91 12.19 6.25
CA GLU A 186 4.06 12.37 7.13
C GLU A 186 4.89 13.54 6.62
N ALA A 187 5.21 14.45 7.52
CA ALA A 187 5.94 15.66 7.19
C ALA A 187 6.91 16.02 8.31
N SER A 188 7.89 16.82 7.96
CA SER A 188 8.73 17.49 8.96
C SER A 188 8.75 18.98 8.75
N TRP A 189 8.38 19.72 9.79
CA TRP A 189 8.51 21.17 9.83
C TRP A 189 9.99 21.54 10.06
N ILE A 190 10.53 22.38 9.18
CA ILE A 190 11.91 22.86 9.21
C ILE A 190 11.98 24.25 9.84
N GLU A 191 12.74 24.35 10.93
CA GLU A 191 13.00 25.60 11.67
C GLU A 191 14.51 25.81 11.76
N GLY A 192 15.08 26.52 10.78
CA GLY A 192 16.52 26.73 10.70
C GLY A 192 17.30 25.41 10.52
N LYS A 193 17.95 24.93 11.57
CA LYS A 193 18.66 23.63 11.58
C LYS A 193 17.85 22.50 12.21
N ASP A 194 16.76 22.84 12.89
CA ASP A 194 15.92 21.89 13.60
C ASP A 194 14.82 21.35 12.69
N GLN A 195 14.43 20.11 12.94
CA GLN A 195 13.42 19.38 12.17
C GLN A 195 12.45 18.71 13.14
N THR A 196 11.20 19.17 13.14
CA THR A 196 10.13 18.60 13.96
C THR A 196 9.31 17.63 13.12
N ARG A 197 9.22 16.36 13.51
CA ARG A 197 8.44 15.35 12.77
C ARG A 197 6.97 15.35 13.17
N GLY A 198 6.09 15.09 12.21
CA GLY A 198 4.65 15.11 12.44
C GLY A 198 3.83 14.67 11.25
N ILE A 199 2.53 14.97 11.31
CA ILE A 199 1.58 14.78 10.22
C ILE A 199 1.11 16.15 9.76
N LEU A 200 1.19 16.40 8.46
CA LEU A 200 0.58 17.55 7.80
C LEU A 200 -0.78 17.13 7.26
N TYR A 201 -1.83 17.85 7.63
CA TYR A 201 -3.21 17.66 7.20
C TYR A 201 -3.62 18.80 6.27
N LEU A 202 -4.40 18.45 5.26
CA LEU A 202 -5.15 19.35 4.40
C LEU A 202 -6.63 19.00 4.55
N THR A 203 -7.42 19.97 4.97
CA THR A 203 -8.88 19.91 4.92
C THR A 203 -9.38 20.80 3.80
N ASP A 204 -10.68 20.81 3.58
CA ASP A 204 -11.34 21.73 2.66
C ASP A 204 -11.39 23.19 3.16
N ARG A 205 -10.83 23.47 4.35
CA ARG A 205 -10.84 24.80 4.96
C ARG A 205 -9.48 25.30 5.42
N ARG A 206 -8.58 24.42 5.84
CA ARG A 206 -7.30 24.78 6.44
C ARG A 206 -6.23 23.72 6.23
N MET A 207 -4.98 24.14 6.41
CA MET A 207 -3.86 23.23 6.63
C MET A 207 -3.51 23.20 8.12
N LEU A 208 -3.15 22.03 8.62
CA LEU A 208 -2.74 21.82 10.01
C LEU A 208 -1.48 20.96 10.06
N PHE A 209 -0.54 21.28 10.93
CA PHE A 209 0.61 20.43 11.22
C PHE A 209 0.60 20.04 12.70
N GLU A 210 0.56 18.73 12.94
CA GLU A 210 0.66 18.15 14.27
C GLU A 210 2.00 17.43 14.43
N ARG A 211 2.79 17.85 15.42
CA ARG A 211 3.99 17.14 15.82
C ARG A 211 3.64 15.76 16.34
N ARG A 212 4.39 14.74 15.94
CA ARG A 212 4.32 13.36 16.43
C ARG A 212 5.71 12.77 16.59
N GLU A 213 6.23 12.77 17.80
CA GLU A 213 7.59 12.30 18.09
C GLU A 213 7.65 11.37 19.30
N LYS A 214 8.37 10.27 19.19
CA LYS A 214 8.72 9.43 20.35
C LYS A 214 9.89 10.07 21.09
N VAL A 215 9.60 10.65 22.25
CA VAL A 215 10.61 11.26 23.12
C VAL A 215 10.97 10.28 24.23
N ALA A 216 12.26 9.96 24.36
CA ALA A 216 12.77 9.15 25.46
C ALA A 216 12.70 9.95 26.77
N ARG A 217 11.91 9.49 27.74
CA ARG A 217 11.71 10.13 29.06
C ARG A 217 12.76 9.70 30.08
N LYS A 218 13.26 8.47 30.02
CA LYS A 218 14.30 7.96 30.95
C LYS A 218 15.36 7.16 30.20
N LYS A 219 16.63 7.52 30.43
CA LYS A 219 17.80 6.76 29.98
C LYS A 219 18.57 6.27 31.21
N ILE A 220 18.83 4.96 31.30
CA ILE A 220 19.76 4.39 32.28
C ILE A 220 20.89 3.75 31.47
N LEU A 221 22.14 4.18 31.69
CA LEU A 221 23.32 3.67 30.98
C LEU A 221 23.12 3.58 29.45
N PHE A 222 22.66 4.67 28.83
CA PHE A 222 22.37 4.78 27.39
C PHE A 222 21.21 3.94 26.84
N ILE A 223 20.51 3.16 27.68
CA ILE A 223 19.32 2.40 27.29
C ILE A 223 18.07 3.23 27.58
N THR A 224 17.23 3.44 26.56
CA THR A 224 15.91 4.07 26.71
C THR A 224 14.99 3.10 27.45
N THR A 225 14.62 3.45 28.69
CA THR A 225 13.77 2.61 29.56
C THR A 225 12.30 3.02 29.52
N ALA A 226 12.01 4.25 29.06
CA ALA A 226 10.65 4.73 28.84
C ALA A 226 10.64 5.78 27.73
N SER A 227 9.70 5.67 26.79
CA SER A 227 9.42 6.67 25.76
C SER A 227 7.95 7.09 25.82
N GLU A 228 7.67 8.33 25.44
CA GLU A 228 6.31 8.85 25.28
C GLU A 228 6.19 9.44 23.87
N THR A 229 5.06 9.21 23.22
CA THR A 229 4.75 9.88 21.95
C THR A 229 4.19 11.26 22.29
N VAL A 230 4.97 12.31 22.03
CA VAL A 230 4.51 13.69 22.13
C VAL A 230 3.65 14.00 20.90
N ARG A 231 2.41 14.45 21.16
CA ARG A 231 1.46 14.93 20.15
C ARG A 231 1.03 16.35 20.49
N GLU A 232 1.14 17.25 19.52
CA GLU A 232 0.87 18.68 19.72
C GLU A 232 0.53 19.32 18.37
N LEU A 233 -0.63 19.98 18.28
CA LEU A 233 -0.92 20.86 17.14
C LEU A 233 0.03 22.05 17.21
N ARG A 234 0.93 22.16 16.22
CA ARG A 234 2.04 23.11 16.22
C ARG A 234 1.81 24.28 15.29
N TRP A 235 1.04 24.08 14.23
CA TRP A 235 0.77 25.10 13.23
C TRP A 235 -0.56 24.84 12.53
N GLN A 236 -1.26 25.91 12.19
CA GLN A 236 -2.46 25.86 11.35
C GLN A 236 -2.61 27.17 10.57
N VAL A 237 -3.24 27.11 9.39
CA VAL A 237 -3.60 28.29 8.60
C VAL A 237 -4.87 28.00 7.79
N ALA A 238 -5.78 28.98 7.71
CA ALA A 238 -6.94 28.86 6.81
C ALA A 238 -6.48 28.92 5.35
N LEU A 239 -7.13 28.17 4.47
CA LEU A 239 -6.76 28.15 3.04
C LEU A 239 -6.90 29.53 2.38
N ALA A 240 -7.88 30.34 2.80
CA ALA A 240 -8.07 31.70 2.31
C ALA A 240 -6.90 32.64 2.69
N ASP A 241 -6.20 32.33 3.77
CA ASP A 241 -5.08 33.10 4.31
C ASP A 241 -3.73 32.61 3.77
N ILE A 242 -3.69 31.57 2.94
CA ILE A 242 -2.49 31.17 2.22
C ILE A 242 -2.33 32.06 0.99
N GLU A 243 -1.27 32.87 0.96
CA GLU A 243 -0.93 33.71 -0.19
C GLU A 243 -0.25 32.90 -1.29
N ARG A 244 0.71 32.05 -0.90
CA ARG A 244 1.50 31.25 -1.84
C ARG A 244 1.80 29.87 -1.27
N VAL A 245 1.72 28.87 -2.12
CA VAL A 245 2.20 27.51 -1.82
C VAL A 245 3.14 27.08 -2.95
N ASP A 246 4.38 26.73 -2.61
CA ASP A 246 5.39 26.30 -3.56
C ASP A 246 5.79 24.86 -3.29
N ALA A 247 5.89 24.09 -4.37
CA ALA A 247 6.52 22.77 -4.36
C ALA A 247 7.95 22.92 -4.86
N GLY A 248 8.83 22.07 -4.36
CA GLY A 248 10.22 22.04 -4.78
C GLY A 248 10.90 20.77 -4.32
N GLU A 249 12.11 20.60 -4.80
CA GLU A 249 12.92 19.42 -4.48
C GLU A 249 14.30 19.88 -4.05
N SER A 250 14.86 19.23 -3.03
CA SER A 250 16.28 19.37 -2.73
C SER A 250 17.02 18.05 -2.83
N ARG A 251 18.21 18.11 -3.42
CA ARG A 251 19.16 17.01 -3.49
C ARG A 251 20.48 17.47 -2.89
N ARG A 252 20.82 16.99 -1.70
CA ARG A 252 22.16 17.20 -1.12
C ARG A 252 23.02 15.96 -1.37
N MET A 253 23.84 16.03 -2.42
CA MET A 253 25.10 15.34 -2.75
C MET A 253 25.44 13.94 -2.20
N LEU A 254 24.47 13.14 -1.70
CA LEU A 254 24.52 11.72 -1.27
C LEU A 254 23.25 11.30 -0.45
N ILE A 255 22.33 12.23 -0.11
CA ILE A 255 21.06 11.98 0.60
C ILE A 255 19.91 11.75 -0.40
N SER A 256 18.92 10.94 -0.01
CA SER A 256 17.66 10.75 -0.73
C SER A 256 17.02 12.09 -1.13
N LYS A 257 16.35 12.10 -2.29
CA LYS A 257 15.51 13.21 -2.76
C LYS A 257 14.57 13.65 -1.63
N ARG A 258 14.49 14.96 -1.34
CA ARG A 258 13.52 15.52 -0.39
C ARG A 258 12.52 16.37 -1.13
N GLU A 259 11.26 16.04 -0.93
CA GLU A 259 10.09 16.81 -1.39
C GLU A 259 9.87 17.97 -0.41
N ILE A 260 9.85 19.20 -0.92
CA ILE A 260 9.74 20.43 -0.14
C ILE A 260 8.42 21.12 -0.48
N LEU A 261 7.65 21.43 0.56
CA LEU A 261 6.49 22.31 0.45
C LEU A 261 6.75 23.58 1.27
N THR A 262 6.73 24.72 0.60
CA THR A 262 6.71 26.01 1.29
C THR A 262 5.29 26.55 1.31
N VAL A 263 4.81 26.96 2.49
CA VAL A 263 3.58 27.73 2.64
C VAL A 263 3.91 29.15 3.10
N THR A 264 3.45 30.15 2.36
CA THR A 264 3.51 31.57 2.72
C THR A 264 2.10 32.07 3.03
N PRO A 265 1.76 32.28 4.31
CA PRO A 265 0.53 32.96 4.70
C PRO A 265 0.55 34.44 4.31
N ARG A 266 -0.63 35.04 4.11
CA ARG A 266 -0.82 36.50 3.93
C ARG A 266 -0.33 37.30 5.14
N SER A 267 -0.41 36.69 6.32
CA SER A 267 0.05 37.25 7.58
C SER A 267 0.70 36.15 8.41
N GLY A 268 1.90 36.41 8.93
CA GLY A 268 2.68 35.43 9.67
C GLY A 268 3.94 35.00 8.93
N GLU A 269 4.63 34.01 9.48
CA GLU A 269 5.91 33.55 8.94
C GLU A 269 5.73 32.50 7.84
N ARG A 270 6.64 32.53 6.87
CA ARG A 270 6.79 31.49 5.86
C ARG A 270 7.21 30.18 6.54
N VAL A 271 6.52 29.10 6.22
CA VAL A 271 6.78 27.77 6.79
C VAL A 271 7.26 26.81 5.70
N GLU A 272 8.24 25.98 6.03
CA GLU A 272 8.77 24.95 5.14
C GLU A 272 8.57 23.55 5.74
N PHE A 273 8.05 22.65 4.91
CA PHE A 273 7.86 21.24 5.23
C PHE A 273 8.67 20.36 4.28
N HIS A 274 9.31 19.33 4.82
CA HIS A 274 9.75 18.18 4.05
C HIS A 274 8.67 17.11 4.09
N LEU A 275 8.23 16.63 2.93
CA LEU A 275 7.14 15.66 2.80
C LEU A 275 7.68 14.26 2.48
N ASP A 276 6.96 13.22 2.92
CA ASP A 276 7.20 11.83 2.51
C ASP A 276 6.43 11.45 1.22
N MET A 277 5.90 12.46 0.53
CA MET A 277 5.19 12.33 -0.75
C MET A 277 5.52 13.49 -1.68
N ASP A 278 5.15 13.33 -2.94
CA ASP A 278 5.35 14.32 -4.00
C ASP A 278 4.78 15.70 -3.64
N SER A 279 5.66 16.71 -3.63
CA SER A 279 5.30 18.06 -3.21
C SER A 279 4.42 18.80 -4.22
N ASP A 280 4.54 18.50 -5.51
CA ASP A 280 3.69 19.06 -6.56
C ASP A 280 2.24 18.56 -6.43
N THR A 281 2.06 17.28 -6.13
CA THR A 281 0.75 16.66 -5.85
C THR A 281 0.09 17.34 -4.65
N TRP A 282 0.86 17.59 -3.59
CA TRP A 282 0.34 18.27 -2.41
C TRP A 282 -0.04 19.73 -2.71
N ARG A 283 0.83 20.48 -3.41
CA ARG A 283 0.54 21.85 -3.87
C ARG A 283 -0.74 21.89 -4.69
N ALA A 284 -0.90 20.98 -5.65
CA ALA A 284 -2.10 20.88 -6.47
C ALA A 284 -3.35 20.64 -5.61
N GLY A 285 -3.26 19.78 -4.59
CA GLY A 285 -4.33 19.57 -3.61
C GLY A 285 -4.75 20.86 -2.90
N VAL A 286 -3.79 21.64 -2.40
CA VAL A 286 -4.05 22.95 -1.75
C VAL A 286 -4.76 23.91 -2.71
N LEU A 287 -4.24 24.06 -3.93
CA LEU A 287 -4.80 24.99 -4.93
C LEU A 287 -6.23 24.60 -5.32
N ARG A 288 -6.51 23.31 -5.49
CA ARG A 288 -7.86 22.81 -5.78
C ARG A 288 -8.84 23.03 -4.63
N CYS A 289 -8.37 23.01 -3.39
CA CYS A 289 -9.20 23.39 -2.24
C CYS A 289 -9.47 24.90 -2.25
N GLN A 290 -8.47 25.73 -2.57
CA GLN A 290 -8.64 27.18 -2.68
C GLN A 290 -9.57 27.59 -3.84
N SER A 291 -9.51 26.92 -4.99
CA SER A 291 -10.37 27.21 -6.15
C SER A 291 -11.78 26.63 -6.02
N GLY A 292 -12.00 25.70 -5.09
CA GLY A 292 -13.26 24.98 -4.93
C GLY A 292 -13.44 23.79 -5.88
N GLU A 293 -12.48 23.52 -6.78
CA GLU A 293 -12.49 22.35 -7.67
C GLU A 293 -12.56 21.02 -6.89
N ILE A 294 -12.07 20.99 -5.66
CA ILE A 294 -12.11 19.79 -4.82
C ILE A 294 -13.56 19.35 -4.50
N VAL A 295 -14.55 20.24 -4.61
CA VAL A 295 -15.97 19.94 -4.37
C VAL A 295 -16.49 18.86 -5.33
N ALA A 296 -15.98 18.81 -6.56
CA ALA A 296 -16.38 17.80 -7.54
C ALA A 296 -15.98 16.36 -7.12
N GLU A 297 -15.00 16.20 -6.24
CA GLU A 297 -14.62 14.90 -5.68
C GLU A 297 -15.40 14.52 -4.43
N ARG A 298 -16.26 15.42 -3.93
CA ARG A 298 -17.04 15.15 -2.73
C ARG A 298 -18.15 14.16 -3.03
N VAL A 299 -18.39 13.23 -2.11
CA VAL A 299 -19.57 12.37 -2.18
C VAL A 299 -20.84 13.20 -2.01
N GLU A 300 -21.88 12.92 -2.81
CA GLU A 300 -23.12 13.71 -2.82
C GLU A 300 -23.82 13.72 -1.46
N SER A 301 -23.83 12.58 -0.79
CA SER A 301 -24.31 12.44 0.58
C SER A 301 -23.39 11.51 1.34
N LEU A 302 -23.00 11.94 2.53
CA LEU A 302 -22.44 11.04 3.52
C LEU A 302 -23.60 10.33 4.23
N PRO A 303 -23.44 9.05 4.61
CA PRO A 303 -24.35 8.44 5.57
C PRO A 303 -24.38 9.30 6.84
N ASP A 304 -25.45 9.21 7.64
CA ASP A 304 -25.47 9.86 8.95
C ASP A 304 -24.25 9.39 9.76
N VAL A 305 -23.28 10.30 9.94
CA VAL A 305 -22.02 9.99 10.60
C VAL A 305 -22.24 10.19 12.09
N PRO A 306 -22.34 9.09 12.89
CA PRO A 306 -22.57 9.20 14.31
C PRO A 306 -21.46 10.02 14.98
N GLU A 307 -21.87 10.91 15.87
CA GLU A 307 -20.98 11.58 16.79
C GLU A 307 -20.77 10.69 18.01
N TYR A 308 -19.55 10.66 18.54
CA TYR A 308 -19.15 9.86 19.69
C TYR A 308 -18.45 10.73 20.73
N LEU A 309 -18.59 10.37 22.00
CA LEU A 309 -17.93 11.02 23.11
C LEU A 309 -16.64 10.28 23.48
N ILE A 310 -15.52 10.97 23.33
CA ILE A 310 -14.24 10.54 23.89
C ILE A 310 -14.24 10.91 25.39
N PRO A 311 -14.17 9.91 26.29
CA PRO A 311 -14.22 10.16 27.72
C PRO A 311 -12.97 10.91 28.18
N ALA A 312 -13.09 11.74 29.22
CA ALA A 312 -11.96 12.45 29.80
C ALA A 312 -10.86 11.52 30.37
N LYS A 313 -11.20 10.27 30.70
CA LYS A 313 -10.28 9.26 31.23
C LYS A 313 -10.49 7.91 30.54
N CYS A 314 -9.38 7.18 30.32
CA CYS A 314 -9.40 5.82 29.83
C CYS A 314 -10.10 4.88 30.82
N SER A 315 -11.09 4.11 30.35
CA SER A 315 -11.80 3.12 31.15
C SER A 315 -10.90 1.97 31.64
N SER A 316 -9.84 1.64 30.91
CA SER A 316 -8.93 0.54 31.26
C SER A 316 -7.83 0.92 32.25
N CYS A 317 -7.26 2.13 32.17
CA CYS A 317 -6.10 2.52 33.01
C CYS A 317 -6.27 3.85 33.77
N GLY A 318 -7.38 4.57 33.60
CA GLY A 318 -7.63 5.86 34.25
C GLY A 318 -6.81 7.04 33.74
N GLY A 319 -5.95 6.85 32.73
CA GLY A 319 -5.15 7.91 32.11
C GLY A 319 -6.02 8.96 31.42
N SER A 320 -5.66 10.25 31.54
CA SER A 320 -6.42 11.36 30.96
C SER A 320 -6.35 11.36 29.43
N MET A 321 -7.49 11.30 28.75
CA MET A 321 -7.52 11.32 27.28
C MET A 321 -7.35 12.74 26.76
N ARG A 322 -6.26 13.02 26.04
CA ARG A 322 -6.00 14.36 25.47
C ARG A 322 -7.06 14.80 24.47
N GLN A 323 -7.72 13.85 23.83
CA GLN A 323 -8.76 14.05 22.82
C GLN A 323 -10.17 14.08 23.40
N ALA A 324 -10.32 14.23 24.72
CA ALA A 324 -11.63 14.24 25.36
C ALA A 324 -12.55 15.27 24.71
N GLY A 325 -13.76 14.85 24.35
CA GLY A 325 -14.67 15.68 23.56
C GLY A 325 -15.50 14.86 22.59
N ARG A 326 -16.03 15.52 21.56
CA ARG A 326 -16.83 14.88 20.52
C ARG A 326 -15.99 14.59 19.29
N ILE A 327 -16.17 13.40 18.72
CA ILE A 327 -15.53 12.98 17.48
C ILE A 327 -16.57 12.36 16.54
N ARG A 328 -16.42 12.54 15.23
CA ARG A 328 -17.37 12.01 14.24
C ARG A 328 -16.81 10.74 13.60
N GLY A 329 -17.67 9.74 13.42
CA GLY A 329 -17.40 8.57 12.59
C GLY A 329 -16.39 7.56 13.16
N ILE A 330 -15.75 7.90 14.28
CA ILE A 330 -14.78 7.05 14.96
C ILE A 330 -15.47 6.46 16.19
N SER A 331 -15.76 5.16 16.14
CA SER A 331 -16.42 4.43 17.22
C SER A 331 -15.45 3.87 18.27
N SER A 332 -14.14 4.05 18.07
CA SER A 332 -13.12 3.63 19.04
C SER A 332 -11.83 4.43 18.90
N VAL A 333 -11.13 4.63 20.01
CA VAL A 333 -9.81 5.29 20.05
C VAL A 333 -8.82 4.47 20.85
N GLN A 334 -7.53 4.56 20.53
CA GLN A 334 -6.49 3.87 21.29
C GLN A 334 -6.00 4.74 22.45
N CYS A 335 -5.94 4.18 23.66
CA CYS A 335 -5.36 4.86 24.81
C CYS A 335 -3.85 5.06 24.63
N GLU A 336 -3.38 6.30 24.72
CA GLU A 336 -1.96 6.64 24.56
C GLU A 336 -1.07 6.11 25.69
N TYR A 337 -1.66 5.77 26.84
CA TYR A 337 -0.92 5.32 28.04
C TYR A 337 -0.78 3.81 28.11
N CYS A 338 -1.89 3.07 27.92
CA CYS A 338 -1.90 1.61 28.06
C CYS A 338 -2.08 0.86 26.74
N GLY A 339 -2.30 1.57 25.63
CA GLY A 339 -2.51 0.97 24.31
C GLY A 339 -3.87 0.29 24.12
N ALA A 340 -4.75 0.29 25.14
CA ALA A 340 -6.07 -0.31 25.04
C ALA A 340 -6.96 0.41 24.02
N THR A 341 -7.66 -0.34 23.18
CA THR A 341 -8.71 0.19 22.31
C THR A 341 -9.97 0.42 23.14
N ILE A 342 -10.42 1.67 23.21
CA ILE A 342 -11.59 2.11 23.95
C ILE A 342 -12.72 2.30 22.95
N ALA A 343 -13.78 1.49 23.05
CA ALA A 343 -15.02 1.75 22.34
C ALA A 343 -15.68 3.04 22.87
N LEU A 344 -16.15 3.89 21.98
CA LEU A 344 -16.74 5.18 22.32
C LEU A 344 -18.27 5.09 22.38
N GLU A 345 -18.85 5.86 23.31
CA GLU A 345 -20.30 5.99 23.42
C GLU A 345 -20.80 6.98 22.36
N ARG A 346 -21.90 6.62 21.68
CA ARG A 346 -22.55 7.54 20.73
C ARG A 346 -23.08 8.76 21.51
N ALA A 347 -22.75 9.95 21.03
CA ALA A 347 -23.05 11.23 21.66
C ALA A 347 -24.55 11.58 21.64
#